data_AF-A0A1M5G554-F1
#
_entry.id   AF-A0A1M5G554-F1
#
_cell.length_a   1.000
_cell.length_b   1.000
_cell.length_c   1.000
_cell.angle_alpha   90.00
_cell.angle_beta   90.00
_cell.angle_gamma   90.00
#
_symmetry.space_group_name_H-M   'P 1'
#
loop_
_entity.id
_entity.type
_entity.pdbx_description
1 polymer ?
#
loop_
_entity_poly.entity_id
_entity_poly.type
_entity_poly.pdbx_seq_one_letter_code
_entity_poly.pdbx_strand_id
1 'polypeptide(L)'
;MQTFKTPLLIPLIVSGTFLISCFVPVLQIIILTFDGGLLSYFNKIIFNDNYSKFGTTNWIVNFSLSILLLVFLLRAKTRLTQILFSILSIIFLFSLIAFIFMADDKTADPVDPEPYFLYFVIESLISGIILCAIVKIKNKLQRVI
;
A
#
# COMPACT_ATOMS: atom_id res chain seq x y z
N MET A 1 22.76 23.05 36.80
CA MET A 1 21.44 22.58 36.34
C MET A 1 21.55 22.29 34.85
N GLN A 2 21.93 21.05 34.49
CA GLN A 2 22.22 20.67 33.10
C GLN A 2 20.92 20.29 32.37
N THR A 3 20.76 20.84 31.17
CA THR A 3 19.60 20.71 30.28
C THR A 3 19.61 19.35 29.55
N PHE A 4 19.07 18.30 30.18
CA PHE A 4 19.00 16.93 29.65
C PHE A 4 17.80 16.63 28.71
N LYS A 5 17.19 17.62 28.04
CA LYS A 5 15.92 17.37 27.31
C LYS A 5 16.05 16.81 25.90
N THR A 6 17.24 16.85 25.28
CA THR A 6 17.45 16.50 23.86
C THR A 6 18.09 15.11 23.57
N PRO A 7 18.94 14.49 24.42
CA PRO A 7 19.67 13.28 24.01
C PRO A 7 18.81 12.01 23.97
N LEU A 8 17.66 12.00 24.63
CA LEU A 8 16.74 10.85 24.67
C LEU A 8 15.70 10.86 23.56
N LEU A 9 15.45 12.00 22.90
CA LEU A 9 14.38 12.15 21.93
C LEU A 9 14.66 11.36 20.64
N ILE A 10 15.91 11.37 20.16
CA ILE A 10 16.30 10.61 18.96
C ILE A 10 16.22 9.10 19.23
N PRO A 11 16.84 8.54 20.29
CA PRO A 11 16.67 7.12 20.63
C PRO A 11 15.21 6.72 20.84
N LEU A 12 14.39 7.59 21.42
CA LEU A 12 12.96 7.33 21.64
C LEU A 12 12.16 7.29 20.33
N ILE A 13 12.42 8.21 19.39
CA ILE A 13 11.80 8.19 18.06
C ILE A 13 12.22 6.94 17.29
N VAL A 14 13.52 6.60 17.32
CA VAL A 14 14.04 5.39 16.65
C VAL A 14 13.41 4.14 17.25
N SER A 15 13.40 4.00 18.57
CA SER A 15 12.80 2.85 19.26
C SER A 15 11.30 2.75 19.03
N GLY A 16 10.58 3.89 19.06
CA GLY A 16 9.15 3.94 18.76
C GLY A 16 8.85 3.56 17.31
N THR A 17 9.68 4.01 16.36
CA THR A 17 9.55 3.63 14.95
C THR A 17 9.79 2.13 14.77
N PHE A 18 10.86 1.58 15.35
CA PHE A 18 11.13 0.14 15.34
C PHE A 18 9.97 -0.67 15.92
N LEU A 19 9.42 -0.24 17.07
CA LEU A 19 8.31 -0.92 17.72
C LEU A 19 7.04 -0.92 16.86
N ILE A 20 6.73 0.19 16.18
CA ILE A 20 5.62 0.26 15.22
C ILE A 20 5.92 -0.62 13.99
N SER A 21 7.15 -0.60 13.48
CA SER A 21 7.59 -1.41 12.34
C SER A 21 7.48 -2.92 12.61
N CYS A 22 7.61 -3.37 13.86
CA CYS A 22 7.39 -4.78 14.22
C CYS A 22 5.97 -5.29 13.89
N PHE A 23 4.97 -4.41 13.80
CA PHE A 23 3.59 -4.78 13.44
C PHE A 23 3.31 -4.71 11.94
N VAL A 24 4.23 -4.14 11.15
CA VAL A 24 4.07 -4.03 9.70
C VAL A 24 3.87 -5.41 9.03
N PRO A 25 4.63 -6.47 9.38
CA PRO A 25 4.39 -7.81 8.82
C PRO A 25 2.99 -8.35 9.10
N VAL A 26 2.42 -8.05 10.28
CA VAL A 26 1.06 -8.49 10.63
C VAL A 26 0.03 -7.77 9.75
N LEU A 27 0.17 -6.45 9.60
CA LEU A 27 -0.70 -5.67 8.70
C LEU A 27 -0.59 -6.12 7.25
N GLN A 28 0.61 -6.49 6.80
CA GLN A 28 0.85 -6.99 5.45
C GLN A 28 0.13 -8.32 5.20
N ILE A 29 0.26 -9.28 6.12
CA ILE A 29 -0.43 -10.57 6.00
C ILE A 29 -1.94 -10.33 5.93
N ILE A 30 -2.48 -9.43 6.77
CA ILE A 30 -3.91 -9.10 6.76
C ILE A 30 -4.32 -8.50 5.40
N ILE A 31 -3.57 -7.53 4.87
CA ILE A 31 -3.85 -6.88 3.59
C ILE A 31 -3.80 -7.90 2.45
N LEU A 32 -2.73 -8.68 2.34
CA LEU A 32 -2.54 -9.66 1.27
C LEU A 32 -3.54 -10.81 1.35
N THR A 33 -3.93 -11.24 2.55
CA THR A 33 -4.95 -12.28 2.72
C THR A 33 -6.32 -11.78 2.29
N PHE A 34 -6.69 -10.57 2.72
CA PHE A 34 -7.93 -9.93 2.29
C PHE A 34 -7.97 -9.75 0.77
N ASP A 35 -6.89 -9.22 0.20
CA ASP A 35 -6.77 -8.97 -1.22
C ASP A 35 -6.81 -10.26 -2.05
N GLY A 36 -6.03 -11.27 -1.64
CA GLY A 36 -6.02 -12.58 -2.30
C GLY A 36 -7.39 -13.25 -2.29
N GLY A 37 -8.13 -13.15 -1.18
CA GLY A 37 -9.52 -13.61 -1.10
C GLY A 37 -10.45 -12.85 -2.04
N LEU A 38 -10.30 -11.54 -2.12
CA LEU A 38 -11.09 -10.68 -3.00
C LEU A 38 -10.78 -10.96 -4.48
N LEU A 39 -9.51 -11.09 -4.86
CA LEU A 39 -9.08 -11.46 -6.21
C LEU A 39 -9.57 -12.87 -6.60
N SER A 40 -9.49 -13.85 -5.70
CA SER A 40 -10.04 -15.19 -5.94
C SER A 40 -11.54 -15.13 -6.22
N TYR A 41 -12.29 -14.39 -5.41
CA TYR A 41 -13.73 -14.22 -5.60
C TYR A 41 -14.07 -13.58 -6.96
N PHE A 42 -13.38 -12.50 -7.35
CA PHE A 42 -13.62 -11.85 -8.63
C PHE A 42 -13.13 -12.68 -9.83
N ASN A 43 -12.03 -13.42 -9.70
CA ASN A 43 -11.56 -14.33 -10.75
C ASN A 43 -12.60 -15.43 -11.00
N LYS A 44 -13.17 -16.01 -9.94
CA LYS A 44 -14.25 -16.98 -10.05
C LYS A 44 -15.42 -16.46 -10.87
N ILE A 45 -15.84 -15.22 -10.61
CA ILE A 45 -17.00 -14.61 -11.28
C ILE A 45 -16.71 -14.26 -12.73
N ILE A 46 -15.54 -13.68 -13.02
CA ILE A 46 -15.23 -13.10 -14.33
C ILE A 46 -14.60 -14.13 -15.27
N PHE A 47 -13.76 -15.02 -14.72
CA PHE A 47 -12.89 -15.92 -15.48
C PHE A 47 -13.02 -17.39 -15.06
N ASN A 48 -14.00 -17.75 -14.22
CA ASN A 48 -14.28 -19.12 -13.79
C ASN A 48 -13.05 -19.82 -13.20
N ASP A 49 -12.35 -19.15 -12.28
CA ASP A 49 -11.16 -19.64 -11.56
C ASP A 49 -9.97 -19.97 -12.46
N ASN A 50 -9.86 -19.31 -13.62
CA ASN A 50 -8.70 -19.45 -14.50
C ASN A 50 -7.47 -18.76 -13.90
N TYR A 51 -6.52 -19.59 -13.43
CA TYR A 51 -5.26 -19.13 -12.83
C TYR A 51 -4.45 -18.20 -13.75
N SER A 52 -4.42 -18.47 -15.05
CA SER A 52 -3.69 -17.62 -16.01
C SER A 52 -4.23 -16.19 -16.11
N LYS A 53 -5.45 -15.94 -15.60
CA LYS A 53 -6.13 -14.64 -15.58
C LYS A 53 -6.06 -13.95 -14.22
N PHE A 54 -5.31 -14.48 -13.26
CA PHE A 54 -5.20 -13.87 -11.93
C PHE A 54 -4.56 -12.47 -12.00
N GLY A 55 -3.53 -12.28 -12.84
CA GLY A 55 -2.98 -10.95 -13.09
C GLY A 55 -3.95 -9.98 -13.76
N THR A 56 -4.75 -10.46 -14.71
CA THR A 56 -5.83 -9.65 -15.30
C THR A 56 -6.86 -9.27 -14.24
N THR A 57 -7.19 -10.18 -13.32
CA THR A 57 -8.12 -9.92 -12.21
C THR A 57 -7.57 -8.85 -11.28
N ASN A 58 -6.28 -8.92 -10.92
CA ASN A 58 -5.61 -7.88 -10.14
C ASN A 58 -5.67 -6.49 -10.80
N TRP A 59 -5.43 -6.42 -12.12
CA TRP A 59 -5.61 -5.18 -12.87
C TRP A 59 -7.07 -4.70 -12.92
N ILE A 60 -8.05 -5.60 -12.98
CA ILE A 60 -9.45 -5.19 -12.98
C ILE A 60 -9.85 -4.68 -11.60
N VAL A 61 -9.45 -5.34 -10.54
CA VAL A 61 -9.92 -5.07 -9.19
C VAL A 61 -9.06 -4.00 -8.52
N ASN A 62 -7.79 -4.27 -8.28
CA ASN A 62 -6.95 -3.42 -7.41
C ASN A 62 -6.59 -2.11 -8.10
N PHE A 63 -6.30 -2.12 -9.40
CA PHE A 63 -6.06 -0.87 -10.13
C PHE A 63 -7.32 -0.02 -10.27
N SER A 64 -8.48 -0.60 -10.57
CA SER A 64 -9.72 0.19 -10.69
C SER A 64 -10.15 0.78 -9.35
N LEU A 65 -10.08 0.00 -8.26
CA LEU A 65 -10.39 0.48 -6.92
C LEU A 65 -9.39 1.52 -6.44
N SER A 66 -8.10 1.35 -6.74
CA SER A 66 -7.07 2.36 -6.45
C SER A 66 -7.39 3.68 -7.14
N ILE A 67 -7.70 3.67 -8.45
CA ILE A 67 -8.07 4.90 -9.18
C ILE A 67 -9.31 5.54 -8.56
N LEU A 68 -10.35 4.74 -8.31
CA LEU A 68 -11.61 5.23 -7.75
C LEU A 68 -11.40 5.92 -6.39
N LEU A 69 -10.62 5.30 -5.51
CA LEU A 69 -10.33 5.82 -4.18
C LEU A 69 -9.43 7.07 -4.22
N LEU A 70 -8.45 7.12 -5.13
CA LEU A 70 -7.65 8.33 -5.34
C LEU A 70 -8.51 9.50 -5.86
N VAL A 71 -9.49 9.23 -6.73
CA VAL A 71 -10.46 10.24 -7.18
C VAL A 71 -11.34 10.72 -6.02
N PHE A 72 -11.83 9.81 -5.16
CA PHE A 72 -12.56 10.20 -3.96
C PHE A 72 -11.70 10.99 -2.97
N LEU A 73 -10.42 10.65 -2.82
CA LEU A 73 -9.46 11.41 -2.03
C LEU A 73 -9.32 12.86 -2.52
N LEU A 74 -9.25 13.08 -3.84
CA LEU A 74 -9.23 14.41 -4.42
C LEU A 74 -10.49 15.22 -4.06
N ARG A 75 -11.66 14.57 -4.03
CA ARG A 75 -12.95 15.21 -3.72
C ARG A 75 -13.27 15.32 -2.22
N ALA A 76 -12.51 14.64 -1.36
CA ALA A 76 -12.79 14.55 0.07
C ALA A 76 -12.70 15.92 0.77
N LYS A 77 -13.80 16.39 1.37
CA LYS A 77 -13.86 17.71 2.00
C LYS A 77 -13.36 17.73 3.45
N THR A 78 -13.58 16.64 4.19
CA THR A 78 -13.23 16.57 5.62
C THR A 78 -11.93 15.83 5.85
N ARG A 79 -11.22 16.15 6.94
CA ARG A 79 -9.97 15.46 7.31
C ARG A 79 -10.18 13.96 7.53
N LEU A 80 -11.32 13.57 8.14
CA LEU A 80 -11.66 12.17 8.37
C LEU A 80 -11.80 11.39 7.06
N THR A 81 -12.55 11.92 6.10
CA THR A 81 -12.76 11.25 4.80
C THR A 81 -11.47 11.17 3.98
N GLN A 82 -10.60 12.17 4.09
CA GLN A 82 -9.27 12.12 3.50
C GLN A 82 -8.43 10.98 4.08
N ILE A 83 -8.37 10.85 5.40
CA ILE A 83 -7.62 9.79 6.06
C ILE A 83 -8.17 8.41 5.64
N LEU A 84 -9.49 8.26 5.64
CA LEU A 84 -10.15 7.01 5.25
C LEU A 84 -9.84 6.61 3.81
N PHE A 85 -9.99 7.51 2.84
CA PHE A 85 -9.67 7.21 1.44
C PHE A 85 -8.18 7.01 1.22
N SER A 86 -7.31 7.69 1.95
CA SER A 86 -5.87 7.42 1.91
C SER A 86 -5.55 6.00 2.38
N ILE A 87 -6.08 5.57 3.53
CA ILE A 87 -5.86 4.20 4.05
C ILE A 87 -6.38 3.16 3.06
N LEU A 88 -7.60 3.32 2.56
CA LEU A 88 -8.16 2.41 1.57
C LEU A 88 -7.33 2.38 0.28
N SER A 89 -6.86 3.54 -0.19
CA SER A 89 -6.00 3.60 -1.37
C SER A 89 -4.67 2.87 -1.14
N ILE A 90 -4.07 2.97 0.06
CA ILE A 90 -2.85 2.22 0.40
C ILE A 90 -3.09 0.73 0.24
N ILE A 91 -4.21 0.20 0.75
CA ILE A 91 -4.51 -1.23 0.71
C ILE A 91 -4.49 -1.74 -0.74
N PHE A 92 -5.22 -1.09 -1.65
CA PHE A 92 -5.31 -1.53 -3.04
C PHE A 92 -4.06 -1.20 -3.88
N LEU A 93 -3.39 -0.09 -3.62
CA LEU A 93 -2.13 0.25 -4.28
C LEU A 93 -1.03 -0.73 -3.87
N PHE A 94 -0.96 -1.05 -2.58
CA PHE A 94 0.01 -1.99 -2.05
C PHE A 94 -0.16 -3.35 -2.72
N SER A 95 -1.37 -3.92 -2.73
CA SER A 95 -1.63 -5.20 -3.39
C SER A 95 -1.37 -5.18 -4.89
N LEU A 96 -1.73 -4.07 -5.57
CA LEU A 96 -1.46 -3.90 -7.00
C LEU A 96 0.05 -3.97 -7.29
N ILE A 97 0.85 -3.23 -6.51
CA ILE A 97 2.30 -3.14 -6.69
C ILE A 97 2.95 -4.46 -6.29
N ALA A 98 2.55 -5.06 -5.17
CA ALA A 98 3.01 -6.37 -4.73
C ALA A 98 2.80 -7.42 -5.82
N PHE A 99 1.63 -7.42 -6.47
CA PHE A 99 1.37 -8.31 -7.60
C PHE A 99 2.29 -8.03 -8.80
N ILE A 100 2.64 -6.78 -9.10
CA ILE A 100 3.58 -6.46 -10.19
C ILE A 100 4.98 -7.02 -9.90
N PHE A 101 5.45 -6.92 -8.66
CA PHE A 101 6.76 -7.44 -8.25
C PHE A 101 6.76 -8.98 -8.10
N MET A 102 5.65 -9.58 -7.65
CA MET A 102 5.53 -11.03 -7.43
C MET A 102 5.05 -11.81 -8.66
N ALA A 103 4.47 -11.16 -9.68
CA ALA A 103 3.95 -11.84 -10.87
C ALA A 103 5.05 -12.33 -11.84
N ASP A 104 6.29 -11.89 -11.68
CA ASP A 104 7.42 -12.29 -12.51
C ASP A 104 8.16 -13.53 -11.97
N ASP A 105 7.41 -14.45 -11.34
CA ASP A 105 7.88 -15.71 -10.76
C ASP A 105 8.41 -16.73 -11.80
N LYS A 106 8.70 -16.28 -13.03
CA LYS A 106 9.47 -17.04 -14.01
C LYS A 106 10.99 -16.95 -13.76
N THR A 107 11.43 -16.09 -12.85
CA THR A 107 12.85 -15.93 -12.48
C THR A 107 13.18 -16.41 -11.07
N ALA A 108 12.21 -16.96 -10.33
CA ALA A 108 12.47 -17.54 -9.02
C ALA A 108 13.20 -18.89 -9.16
N ASP A 109 14.51 -18.82 -9.37
CA ASP A 109 15.40 -19.91 -9.01
C ASP A 109 15.21 -20.16 -7.50
N PRO A 110 14.89 -21.38 -7.06
CA PRO A 110 14.44 -21.68 -5.70
C PRO A 110 15.55 -21.59 -4.64
N VAL A 111 16.69 -20.97 -4.97
CA VAL A 111 17.94 -21.04 -4.20
C VAL A 111 18.26 -19.74 -3.46
N ASP A 112 17.71 -18.60 -3.87
CA ASP A 112 17.90 -17.34 -3.15
C ASP A 112 16.60 -16.86 -2.51
N PRO A 113 16.50 -16.82 -1.16
CA PRO A 113 15.43 -16.11 -0.51
C PRO A 113 15.68 -14.62 -0.75
N GLU A 114 15.17 -14.11 -1.88
CA GLU A 114 15.15 -12.69 -2.13
C GLU A 114 14.54 -11.98 -0.91
N PRO A 115 15.07 -10.81 -0.50
CA PRO A 115 14.67 -10.18 0.74
C PRO A 115 13.21 -9.69 0.62
N TYR A 116 12.26 -10.53 1.03
CA TYR A 116 10.82 -10.25 1.07
C TYR A 116 10.50 -8.91 1.75
N PHE A 117 11.28 -8.58 2.79
CA PHE A 117 11.22 -7.28 3.46
C PHE A 117 11.54 -6.08 2.54
N LEU A 118 12.47 -6.21 1.60
CA LEU A 118 12.87 -5.13 0.71
C LEU A 118 11.75 -4.79 -0.29
N TYR A 119 11.08 -5.81 -0.85
CA TYR A 119 9.91 -5.62 -1.70
C TYR A 119 8.84 -4.80 -1.00
N PHE A 120 8.59 -5.10 0.27
CA PHE A 120 7.64 -4.35 1.05
C PHE A 120 8.00 -2.89 1.31
N VAL A 121 9.28 -2.62 1.58
CA VAL A 121 9.76 -1.25 1.73
C VAL A 121 9.53 -0.49 0.43
N ILE A 122 9.84 -1.11 -0.71
CA ILE A 122 9.65 -0.54 -2.04
C ILE A 122 8.17 -0.29 -2.33
N GLU A 123 7.30 -1.28 -2.14
CA GLU A 123 5.85 -1.20 -2.33
C GLU A 123 5.21 -0.08 -1.48
N SER A 124 5.61 -0.01 -0.20
CA SER A 124 5.15 1.01 0.74
C SER A 124 5.61 2.41 0.31
N LEU A 125 6.84 2.53 -0.17
CA LEU A 125 7.42 3.78 -0.63
C LEU A 125 6.73 4.26 -1.92
N ILE A 126 6.49 3.37 -2.89
CA ILE A 126 5.78 3.70 -4.13
C ILE A 126 4.33 4.13 -3.80
N SER A 127 3.61 3.35 -2.99
CA SER A 127 2.25 3.67 -2.56
C SER A 127 2.18 5.03 -1.85
N GLY A 128 3.13 5.29 -0.96
CA GLY A 128 3.26 6.56 -0.24
C GLY A 128 3.54 7.75 -1.17
N ILE A 129 4.46 7.59 -2.14
CA ILE A 129 4.77 8.63 -3.14
C ILE A 129 3.53 8.99 -3.95
N ILE A 130 2.77 8.00 -4.43
CA ILE A 130 1.54 8.22 -5.20
C ILE A 130 0.55 9.03 -4.36
N LEU A 131 0.34 8.66 -3.09
CA LEU A 131 -0.58 9.38 -2.20
C LEU A 131 -0.12 10.81 -1.90
N CYS A 132 1.16 11.01 -1.61
CA CYS A 132 1.72 12.34 -1.40
C CYS A 132 1.55 13.22 -2.65
N ALA A 133 1.75 12.67 -3.85
CA ALA A 133 1.54 13.38 -5.11
C ALA A 133 0.07 13.79 -5.28
N ILE A 134 -0.87 12.89 -5.03
CA ILE A 134 -2.32 13.16 -5.12
C ILE A 134 -2.76 14.24 -4.12
N VAL A 135 -2.27 14.16 -2.87
CA VAL A 135 -2.55 15.20 -1.86
C VAL A 135 -1.96 16.55 -2.27
N LYS A 136 -0.75 16.57 -2.84
CA LYS A 136 -0.13 17.79 -3.37
C LYS A 136 -0.95 18.40 -4.52
N ILE A 137 -1.43 17.56 -5.46
CA ILE A 137 -2.30 17.98 -6.56
C ILE A 137 -3.59 18.59 -6.01
N LYS A 138 -4.25 17.91 -5.06
CA LYS A 138 -5.45 18.41 -4.41
C LYS A 138 -5.25 19.77 -3.77
N ASN A 139 -4.20 19.93 -2.97
CA ASN A 139 -3.90 21.18 -2.28
C ASN A 139 -3.64 22.32 -3.27
N LYS A 140 -3.07 22.02 -4.44
CA LYS A 140 -2.90 22.99 -5.52
C LYS A 140 -4.26 23.36 -6.13
N LEU A 141 -5.12 22.39 -6.44
CA LEU A 141 -6.46 22.63 -6.99
C LEU A 141 -7.33 23.49 -6.05
N GLN A 142 -7.28 23.23 -4.74
CA GLN A 142 -8.00 24.02 -3.74
C GLN A 142 -7.50 25.46 -3.56
N ARG A 143 -6.32 25.80 -4.08
CA ARG A 143 -5.80 27.19 -4.06
C ARG A 143 -6.15 27.98 -5.31
N VAL A 144 -6.61 27.31 -6.37
CA VAL A 144 -6.92 27.91 -7.68
C VAL A 144 -8.43 28.18 -7.82
N ILE A 145 -9.25 27.45 -7.06
CA ILE A 145 -10.71 27.60 -6.95
C ILE A 145 -11.01 28.39 -5.67
#